data_AF-A0AAW5G8J9-F1
#
_entry.id   AF-A0AAW5G8J9-F1
#
_cell.length_a   1.000
_cell.length_b   1.000
_cell.length_c   1.000
_cell.angle_alpha   90.00
_cell.angle_beta   90.00
_cell.angle_gamma   90.00
#
_symmetry.space_group_name_H-M   'P 1'
#
loop_
_entity.id
_entity.type
_entity.pdbx_description
1 polymer ?
#
loop_
_entity_poly.entity_id
_entity_poly.type
_entity_poly.pdbx_seq_one_letter_code
_entity_poly.pdbx_strand_id
1 'polypeptide(L)'
;MDNINNAKCVLDENSKVLYGIFGIIDSSGYFPPLPFLNEFLIAGSDPCDQDDRMDRWHPFTLTISEYEEVKAWWFASRPGTVESPLGSECWSDWVQEILEL
;
A
#
# COMPACT_ATOMS: atom_id res chain seq x y z
N MET A 1 -4.89 -16.64 10.19
CA MET A 1 -5.21 -15.90 8.94
C MET A 1 -3.88 -15.44 8.40
N ASP A 2 -3.62 -15.63 7.10
CA ASP A 2 -2.32 -15.31 6.52
C ASP A 2 -2.31 -13.86 6.03
N ASN A 3 -2.12 -12.93 6.95
CA ASN A 3 -2.19 -11.50 6.65
C ASN A 3 -1.05 -11.06 5.71
N ILE A 4 0.08 -11.76 5.72
CA ILE A 4 1.20 -11.50 4.80
C ILE A 4 0.76 -11.75 3.37
N ASN A 5 0.21 -12.93 3.08
CA ASN A 5 -0.23 -13.24 1.72
C ASN A 5 -1.43 -12.39 1.30
N ASN A 6 -2.35 -12.10 2.22
CA ASN A 6 -3.46 -11.18 1.95
C ASN A 6 -2.95 -9.78 1.56
N ALA A 7 -1.99 -9.22 2.30
CA ALA A 7 -1.41 -7.93 1.96
C ALA A 7 -0.74 -7.97 0.59
N LYS A 8 0.10 -8.98 0.32
CA LYS A 8 0.75 -9.14 -0.99
C LYS A 8 -0.26 -9.18 -2.14
N CYS A 9 -1.36 -9.92 -1.99
CA CYS A 9 -2.42 -9.95 -2.99
C CYS A 9 -3.08 -8.57 -3.17
N VAL A 10 -3.52 -7.92 -2.08
CA VAL A 10 -4.14 -6.59 -2.16
C VAL A 10 -3.21 -5.58 -2.84
N LEU A 11 -1.94 -5.54 -2.45
CA LEU A 11 -0.98 -4.58 -3.02
C LEU A 11 -0.66 -4.88 -4.49
N ASP A 12 -0.50 -6.15 -4.86
CA ASP A 12 -0.21 -6.58 -6.23
C ASP A 12 -1.40 -6.32 -7.16
N GLU A 13 -2.60 -6.69 -6.75
CA GLU A 13 -3.83 -6.43 -7.51
C GLU A 13 -4.06 -4.93 -7.66
N ASN A 14 -3.95 -4.16 -6.57
CA ASN A 14 -4.11 -2.71 -6.61
C ASN A 14 -3.08 -2.03 -7.53
N SER A 15 -1.84 -2.52 -7.57
CA SER A 15 -0.81 -1.98 -8.47
C SER A 15 -1.11 -2.17 -9.96
N LYS A 16 -2.00 -3.11 -10.30
CA LYS A 16 -2.40 -3.42 -11.68
C LYS A 16 -3.69 -2.74 -12.10
N VAL A 17 -4.48 -2.25 -11.14
CA VAL A 17 -5.73 -1.53 -11.42
C VAL A 17 -5.39 -0.15 -11.98
N LEU A 18 -6.08 0.23 -13.07
CA LEU A 18 -5.92 1.56 -13.65
C LEU A 18 -6.39 2.61 -12.66
N TYR A 19 -5.46 3.46 -12.22
CA TYR A 19 -5.58 4.47 -11.14
C TYR A 19 -5.57 3.92 -9.71
N GLY A 20 -5.20 2.65 -9.51
CA GLY A 20 -4.99 2.11 -8.17
C GLY A 20 -3.84 2.81 -7.46
N ILE A 21 -4.03 3.16 -6.18
CA ILE A 21 -3.03 3.95 -5.44
C ILE A 21 -1.65 3.27 -5.40
N PHE A 22 -1.60 1.95 -5.29
CA PHE A 22 -0.34 1.20 -5.33
C PHE A 22 0.34 1.19 -6.70
N GLY A 23 -0.38 1.46 -7.79
CA GLY A 23 0.24 1.66 -9.10
C GLY A 23 1.02 2.98 -9.13
N ILE A 24 0.51 4.00 -8.44
CA ILE A 24 1.18 5.30 -8.30
C ILE A 24 2.35 5.18 -7.33
N ILE A 25 2.16 4.51 -6.18
CA ILE A 25 3.23 4.22 -5.21
C ILE A 25 4.38 3.42 -5.86
N ASP A 26 4.07 2.43 -6.68
CA ASP A 26 5.09 1.67 -7.44
C ASP A 26 5.95 2.60 -8.30
N SER A 27 5.32 3.54 -9.00
CA SER A 27 6.01 4.51 -9.85
C SER A 27 6.76 5.61 -9.10
N SER A 28 6.41 5.90 -7.85
CA SER A 28 7.02 6.99 -7.07
C SER A 28 8.37 6.62 -6.44
N GLY A 29 8.67 5.32 -6.33
CA GLY A 29 9.87 4.84 -5.66
C GLY A 29 9.81 4.90 -4.13
N TYR A 30 8.63 5.17 -3.55
CA TYR A 30 8.41 5.16 -2.12
C TYR A 30 7.54 3.99 -1.67
N PHE A 31 7.61 3.65 -0.39
CA PHE A 31 6.73 2.67 0.25
C PHE A 31 6.22 3.22 1.58
N PRO A 32 4.93 3.02 1.91
CA PRO A 32 4.35 3.57 3.13
C PRO A 32 4.92 2.85 4.37
N PRO A 33 5.22 3.58 5.45
CA PRO A 33 5.48 3.01 6.77
C PRO A 33 4.30 2.15 7.27
N LEU A 34 4.60 1.22 8.20
CA LEU A 34 3.61 0.30 8.77
C LEU A 34 2.29 0.97 9.23
N PRO A 35 2.28 2.08 9.98
CA PRO A 35 1.04 2.71 10.41
C PRO A 35 0.14 3.09 9.22
N PHE A 36 0.74 3.66 8.18
CA PHE A 36 0.01 4.14 7.01
C PHE A 36 -0.51 2.98 6.16
N LEU A 37 0.31 1.94 5.99
CA LEU A 37 -0.13 0.72 5.33
C LEU A 37 -1.29 0.06 6.08
N ASN A 38 -1.26 0.04 7.42
CA ASN A 38 -2.36 -0.49 8.21
C ASN A 38 -3.64 0.35 8.13
N GLU A 39 -3.54 1.67 8.01
CA GLU A 39 -4.70 2.53 7.74
C GLU A 39 -5.37 2.16 6.41
N PHE A 40 -4.58 1.95 5.36
CA PHE A 40 -5.08 1.46 4.07
C PHE A 40 -5.73 0.07 4.17
N LEU A 41 -5.06 -0.90 4.81
CA LEU A 41 -5.58 -2.27 4.91
C LEU A 41 -6.83 -2.37 5.79
N ILE A 42 -6.97 -1.53 6.81
CA ILE A 42 -8.19 -1.41 7.64
C ILE A 42 -9.35 -0.80 6.84
N ALA A 43 -9.09 0.12 5.89
CA ALA A 43 -10.15 0.75 5.12
C ALA A 43 -10.97 -0.29 4.32
N GLY A 44 -10.34 -1.40 3.90
CA GLY A 44 -11.02 -2.49 3.21
C GLY A 44 -11.36 -2.21 1.74
N SER A 45 -10.87 -1.09 1.21
CA SER A 45 -11.09 -0.64 -0.17
C SER A 45 -10.00 0.33 -0.58
N ASP A 46 -9.73 0.42 -1.88
CA ASP A 46 -8.82 1.43 -2.42
C ASP A 46 -9.49 2.81 -2.43
N PRO A 47 -8.92 3.85 -1.79
CA PRO A 47 -9.48 5.21 -1.82
C PRO A 47 -9.52 5.82 -3.23
N CYS A 48 -8.71 5.33 -4.16
CA CYS A 48 -8.67 5.80 -5.55
C CYS A 48 -9.59 5.01 -6.49
N ASP A 49 -10.24 3.95 -6.01
CA ASP A 49 -11.14 3.13 -6.83
C ASP A 49 -12.53 3.80 -6.96
N GLN A 50 -12.67 4.63 -7.98
CA GLN A 50 -13.89 5.41 -8.24
C GLN A 50 -14.93 4.65 -9.08
N ASP A 51 -14.56 3.52 -9.67
CA ASP A 51 -15.42 2.76 -10.57
C ASP A 51 -15.50 1.26 -10.23
N ASP A 52 -15.25 0.91 -8.97
CA ASP A 52 -15.32 -0.44 -8.40
C ASP A 52 -14.51 -1.47 -9.23
N ARG A 53 -13.32 -1.06 -9.70
CA ARG A 53 -12.40 -1.92 -10.45
C ARG A 53 -11.67 -2.92 -9.58
N MET A 54 -11.61 -2.66 -8.27
CA MET A 54 -11.02 -3.56 -7.30
C MET A 54 -12.08 -4.05 -6.32
N ASP A 55 -12.12 -5.37 -6.12
CA ASP A 55 -12.96 -5.94 -5.08
C ASP A 55 -12.53 -5.44 -3.69
N ARG A 56 -13.51 -5.15 -2.85
CA ARG A 56 -13.26 -4.85 -1.43
C ARG A 56 -12.68 -6.08 -0.74
N TRP A 57 -11.72 -5.85 0.16
CA TRP A 57 -11.15 -6.91 0.99
C TRP A 57 -11.69 -6.85 2.42
N HIS A 58 -11.51 -7.94 3.15
CA HIS A 58 -11.81 -7.96 4.58
C HIS A 58 -10.77 -7.12 5.34
N PRO A 59 -11.15 -6.11 6.14
CA PRO A 59 -10.21 -5.28 6.89
C PRO A 59 -9.25 -6.07 7.78
N PHE A 60 -7.97 -5.68 7.80
CA PHE A 60 -6.95 -6.32 8.64
C PHE A 60 -5.76 -5.39 8.88
N THR A 61 -4.88 -5.81 9.79
CA THR A 61 -3.60 -5.16 10.06
C THR A 61 -2.45 -6.15 10.01
N LEU A 62 -1.26 -5.62 9.77
CA LEU A 62 0.00 -6.30 9.91
C LEU A 62 0.63 -5.94 11.26
N THR A 63 1.23 -6.94 11.88
CA THR A 63 2.25 -6.74 12.91
C THR A 63 3.56 -6.26 12.28
N ILE A 64 4.51 -5.81 13.10
CA ILE A 64 5.83 -5.38 12.63
C ILE A 64 6.53 -6.50 11.83
N SER A 65 6.50 -7.73 12.32
CA SER A 65 7.14 -8.87 11.64
C SER A 65 6.51 -9.17 10.28
N GLU A 66 5.17 -9.17 10.20
CA GLU A 66 4.46 -9.41 8.94
C GLU A 66 4.72 -8.28 7.93
N TYR A 67 4.79 -7.04 8.41
CA TYR A 67 5.13 -5.89 7.58
C TYR A 67 6.54 -5.96 7.02
N GLU A 68 7.54 -6.35 7.81
CA GLU A 68 8.90 -6.51 7.32
C GLU A 68 8.96 -7.57 6.19
N GLU A 69 8.16 -8.64 6.29
CA GLU A 69 8.05 -9.64 5.22
C GLU A 69 7.36 -9.10 3.95
N VAL A 70 6.30 -8.31 4.10
CA VAL A 70 5.61 -7.66 2.96
C VAL A 70 6.51 -6.63 2.31
N LYS A 71 7.18 -5.79 3.10
CA LYS A 71 8.14 -4.77 2.62
C LYS A 71 9.29 -5.43 1.88
N ALA A 72 9.91 -6.47 2.44
CA ALA A 72 11.00 -7.18 1.78
C ALA A 72 10.56 -7.77 0.43
N TRP A 73 9.35 -8.33 0.35
CA TRP A 73 8.78 -8.80 -0.91
C TRP A 73 8.58 -7.67 -1.93
N TRP A 74 8.03 -6.52 -1.52
CA TRP A 74 7.83 -5.36 -2.39
C TRP A 74 9.18 -4.88 -2.97
N PHE A 75 10.18 -4.73 -2.11
CA PHE A 75 11.50 -4.19 -2.46
C PHE A 75 12.28 -5.14 -3.37
N ALA A 76 12.10 -6.45 -3.22
CA ALA A 76 12.72 -7.44 -4.10
C ALA A 76 12.28 -7.30 -5.56
N SER A 77 11.01 -6.93 -5.78
CA SER A 77 10.46 -6.68 -7.12
C SER A 77 10.71 -5.26 -7.66
N ARG A 78 11.06 -4.31 -6.78
CA ARG A 78 11.17 -2.87 -7.09
C ARG A 78 12.48 -2.30 -6.52
N PRO A 79 13.62 -2.58 -7.19
CA PRO A 79 14.90 -2.09 -6.73
C PRO A 79 14.93 -0.56 -6.66
N GLY A 80 15.38 -0.02 -5.53
CA GLY A 80 15.46 1.43 -5.30
C GLY A 80 14.26 2.02 -4.57
N THR A 81 13.20 1.25 -4.31
CA THR A 81 12.12 1.70 -3.43
C THR A 81 12.63 1.97 -2.01
N VAL A 82 12.17 3.06 -1.39
CA VAL A 82 12.54 3.45 -0.03
C VAL A 82 11.29 3.61 0.84
N GLU A 83 11.31 3.04 2.05
CA GLU A 83 10.29 3.32 3.06
C GLU A 83 10.46 4.76 3.54
N SER A 84 9.40 5.57 3.42
CA SER A 84 9.46 6.97 3.84
C SER A 84 8.08 7.48 4.25
N PRO A 85 7.96 8.19 5.38
CA PRO A 85 6.73 8.88 5.74
C PRO A 85 6.52 10.17 4.94
N LEU A 86 7.45 10.60 4.10
CA LEU A 86 7.38 11.86 3.32
C LEU A 86 7.07 13.12 4.13
N GLY A 87 7.27 13.10 5.45
CA GLY A 87 6.89 14.20 6.35
C GLY A 87 5.42 14.23 6.76
N SER A 88 4.62 13.24 6.31
CA SER A 88 3.21 13.08 6.63
C SER A 88 3.00 12.43 8.01
N GLU A 89 1.84 12.68 8.61
CA GLU A 89 1.46 12.13 9.91
C GLU A 89 0.48 10.94 9.81
N CYS A 90 -0.20 10.78 8.68
CA CYS A 90 -1.20 9.72 8.44
C CYS A 90 -1.26 9.30 6.96
N TRP A 91 -2.02 8.24 6.65
CA TRP A 91 -2.15 7.71 5.29
C TRP A 91 -2.74 8.73 4.31
N SER A 92 -3.75 9.51 4.71
CA SER A 92 -4.40 10.45 3.78
C SER A 92 -3.44 11.54 3.31
N ASP A 93 -2.64 12.08 4.21
CA ASP A 93 -1.65 13.11 3.89
C ASP A 93 -0.53 12.51 3.05
N TRP A 94 -0.07 11.30 3.40
CA TRP A 94 0.95 10.59 2.65
C TRP A 94 0.52 10.28 1.21
N VAL A 95 -0.73 9.88 1.01
CA VAL A 95 -1.29 9.67 -0.34
C VAL A 95 -1.33 10.97 -1.13
N GLN A 96 -1.67 12.10 -0.51
CA GLN A 96 -1.65 13.40 -1.20
C GLN A 96 -0.24 13.76 -1.66
N GLU A 97 0.78 13.62 -0.79
CA GLU A 97 2.18 13.84 -1.15
C GLU A 97 2.59 12.96 -2.35
N ILE A 98 2.22 11.67 -2.35
CA ILE A 98 2.52 10.75 -3.45
C ILE A 98 1.84 11.16 -4.77
N LEU A 99 0.60 11.65 -4.71
CA LEU A 99 -0.15 12.08 -5.89
C LEU A 99 0.37 13.38 -6.52
N GLU A 100 1.16 14.16 -5.77
CA GLU A 100 1.71 15.44 -6.19
C GLU A 100 3.18 15.37 -6.68
N LEU A 101 3.83 14.20 -6.59
CA LEU A 101 5.20 13.94 -7.10
C LEU A 101 5.28 13.96 -8.64
#